data_AF-A0A453KA72-F1
#
_entry.id   AF-A0A453KA72-F1
#
_cell.length_a   1.000
_cell.length_b   1.000
_cell.length_c   1.000
_cell.angle_alpha   90.00
_cell.angle_beta   90.00
_cell.angle_gamma   90.00
#
_symmetry.space_group_name_H-M   'P 1'
#
loop_
_entity.id
_entity.type
_entity.pdbx_description
1 polymer ?
#
loop_
_entity_poly.entity_id
_entity_poly.type
_entity_poly.pdbx_seq_one_letter_code
_entity_poly.pdbx_strand_id
1 'polypeptide(L)'
;KHPTRYSIALRSPAPYPYPQQRGGDLAMPPPPHPNGGKVTPNLAMDAEGTRLLNLTVLQRLDPAVEDILITAAHVTLYDFNIDLNQWSRKDVEGSLFVVKRNSQPRFQFIVMNRRNTDNLVEDLLSDFEYELQPPYLLYRNATQEVNGIWFYNQQECEAVASLFGRILNAYAKVPPKPKVPSIKRFSPVLVNLNLFHLLNSFVHLSYSSFV
;
A
#
# COMPACT_ATOMS: atom_id res chain seq x y z
N LYS A 1 61.22 0.34 -9.33
CA LYS A 1 60.50 -0.96 -9.32
C LYS A 1 60.17 -1.29 -7.87
N HIS A 2 58.91 -1.17 -7.45
CA HIS A 2 58.19 -1.98 -6.46
C HIS A 2 56.76 -1.40 -6.37
N PRO A 3 55.69 -2.19 -6.61
CA PRO A 3 54.33 -1.68 -6.62
C PRO A 3 53.68 -1.82 -5.24
N THR A 4 53.08 -0.75 -4.73
CA THR A 4 52.27 -0.79 -3.51
C THR A 4 50.91 -1.39 -3.84
N ARG A 5 50.56 -2.50 -3.19
CA ARG A 5 49.27 -3.17 -3.29
C ARG A 5 48.16 -2.28 -2.70
N TYR A 6 47.13 -1.98 -3.48
CA TYR A 6 45.86 -1.47 -2.99
C TYR A 6 45.03 -2.66 -2.47
N SER A 7 44.79 -2.71 -1.17
CA SER A 7 43.75 -3.53 -0.56
C SER A 7 42.46 -2.72 -0.48
N ILE A 8 41.48 -3.05 -1.32
CA ILE A 8 40.11 -2.54 -1.23
C ILE A 8 39.39 -3.34 -0.13
N ALA A 9 39.24 -2.74 1.05
CA ALA A 9 38.30 -3.24 2.04
C ALA A 9 36.90 -2.74 1.68
N LEU A 10 36.00 -3.67 1.33
CA LEU A 10 34.57 -3.41 1.22
C LEU A 10 34.05 -2.92 2.57
N ARG A 11 33.81 -1.61 2.69
CA ARG A 11 33.20 -1.00 3.87
C ARG A 11 31.69 -1.15 3.72
N SER A 12 31.07 -1.97 4.57
CA SER A 12 29.62 -2.09 4.72
C SER A 12 28.98 -0.71 4.93
N PRO A 13 27.79 -0.44 4.36
CA PRO A 13 27.11 0.83 4.60
C PRO A 13 26.67 0.92 6.06
N ALA A 14 26.99 2.05 6.69
CA ALA A 14 26.61 2.35 8.05
C ALA A 14 25.08 2.50 8.19
N PRO A 15 24.48 2.11 9.34
CA PRO A 15 23.07 2.34 9.59
C PRO A 15 22.75 3.84 9.75
N TYR A 16 21.60 4.24 9.21
CA TYR A 16 21.07 5.61 9.17
C TYR A 16 21.00 6.29 10.56
N PRO A 17 21.17 7.63 10.63
CA PRO A 17 21.10 8.36 11.89
C PRO A 17 19.65 8.58 12.35
N TYR A 18 19.38 8.29 13.63
CA TYR A 18 18.14 8.70 14.29
C TYR A 18 18.24 10.17 14.76
N PRO A 19 17.16 10.98 14.70
CA PRO A 19 17.17 12.33 15.23
C PRO A 19 17.28 12.35 16.76
N GLN A 20 18.18 13.18 17.28
CA GLN A 20 18.35 13.42 18.71
C GLN A 20 17.20 14.29 19.27
N GLN A 21 16.45 13.75 20.24
CA GLN A 21 15.55 14.53 21.09
C GLN A 21 15.98 14.48 22.56
N ARG A 22 15.93 15.65 23.19
CA ARG A 22 16.34 15.93 24.57
C ARG A 22 15.35 15.35 25.58
N GLY A 23 15.90 14.62 26.57
CA GLY A 23 15.58 14.73 28.01
C GLY A 23 14.21 14.27 28.52
N GLY A 24 14.20 13.10 29.19
CA GLY A 24 13.19 12.74 30.20
C GLY A 24 12.68 11.30 30.14
N ASP A 25 13.47 10.35 30.67
CA ASP A 25 13.13 9.02 31.19
C ASP A 25 11.92 8.24 30.64
N LEU A 26 12.15 7.37 29.64
CA LEU A 26 11.50 6.05 29.50
C LEU A 26 12.49 5.09 28.82
N ALA A 27 13.25 4.33 29.60
CA ALA A 27 14.12 3.27 29.06
C ALA A 27 13.26 2.14 28.46
N MET A 28 13.41 1.86 27.16
CA MET A 28 12.85 0.66 26.55
C MET A 28 13.65 -0.58 26.96
N PRO A 29 13.01 -1.73 27.26
CA PRO A 29 13.73 -2.95 27.64
C PRO A 29 14.51 -3.52 26.45
N PRO A 30 15.65 -4.21 26.70
CA PRO A 30 16.45 -4.83 25.65
C PRO A 30 15.68 -5.99 24.96
N PRO A 31 16.03 -6.33 23.70
CA PRO A 31 15.43 -7.45 23.01
C PRO A 31 15.72 -8.78 23.75
N PRO A 32 14.77 -9.72 23.82
CA PRO A 32 14.99 -10.99 24.49
C PRO A 32 16.05 -11.82 23.76
N HIS A 33 17.04 -12.32 24.51
CA HIS A 33 17.99 -13.33 24.06
C HIS A 33 17.25 -14.67 23.80
N PRO A 34 17.61 -15.44 22.76
CA PRO A 34 16.97 -16.72 22.49
C PRO A 34 17.57 -17.77 23.43
N ASN A 35 16.88 -18.06 24.53
CA ASN A 35 17.19 -19.23 25.36
C ASN A 35 16.02 -20.22 25.32
N GLY A 36 16.31 -21.40 24.77
CA GLY A 36 15.67 -22.69 25.06
C GLY A 36 14.14 -22.77 25.20
N GLY A 37 13.48 -23.18 24.12
CA GLY A 37 12.11 -23.70 24.17
C GLY A 37 11.51 -23.77 22.77
N LYS A 38 11.70 -24.89 22.07
CA LYS A 38 11.05 -25.12 20.76
C LYS A 38 9.57 -25.45 20.99
N VAL A 39 8.81 -24.46 21.43
CA VAL A 39 7.35 -24.46 21.33
C VAL A 39 7.07 -23.98 19.92
N THR A 40 6.69 -24.89 19.02
CA THR A 40 6.10 -24.46 17.76
C THR A 40 4.74 -23.84 18.14
N PRO A 41 4.54 -22.51 17.98
CA PRO A 41 3.21 -21.96 18.20
C PRO A 41 2.30 -22.60 17.15
N ASN A 42 1.03 -22.79 17.48
CA ASN A 42 0.05 -23.29 16.54
C ASN A 42 -0.32 -22.16 15.55
N LEU A 43 0.66 -21.71 14.76
CA LEU A 43 0.65 -20.52 13.93
C LEU A 43 -0.53 -20.49 12.95
N ALA A 44 -1.00 -21.68 12.52
CA ALA A 44 -2.14 -21.81 11.64
C ALA A 44 -3.47 -21.46 12.34
N MET A 45 -3.63 -21.83 13.62
CA MET A 45 -4.83 -21.52 14.39
C MET A 45 -4.90 -20.03 14.75
N ASP A 46 -3.75 -19.41 15.04
CA ASP A 46 -3.64 -17.98 15.33
C ASP A 46 -3.90 -17.12 14.08
N ALA A 47 -3.45 -17.58 12.90
CA ALA A 47 -3.69 -16.90 11.63
C ALA A 47 -5.18 -16.91 11.24
N GLU A 48 -5.85 -18.05 11.40
CA GLU A 48 -7.29 -18.15 11.13
C GLU A 48 -8.11 -17.33 12.14
N GLY A 49 -7.75 -17.39 13.42
CA GLY A 49 -8.37 -16.54 14.45
C GLY A 49 -8.24 -15.05 14.14
N THR A 50 -7.04 -14.61 13.72
CA THR A 50 -6.79 -13.22 13.32
C THR A 50 -7.60 -12.83 12.08
N ARG A 51 -7.70 -13.72 11.09
CA ARG A 51 -8.51 -13.51 9.89
C ARG A 51 -10.00 -13.33 10.22
N LEU A 52 -10.55 -14.18 11.08
CA LEU A 52 -11.96 -14.11 11.51
C LEU A 52 -12.27 -12.82 12.28
N LEU A 53 -11.36 -12.40 13.16
CA LEU A 53 -11.48 -11.12 13.87
C LEU A 53 -11.48 -9.94 12.90
N ASN A 54 -10.53 -9.91 11.96
CA ASN A 54 -10.47 -8.87 10.94
C ASN A 54 -11.73 -8.85 10.07
N LEU A 55 -12.23 -10.02 9.66
CA LEU A 55 -13.45 -10.13 8.87
C LEU A 55 -14.66 -9.59 9.63
N THR A 56 -14.77 -9.91 10.92
CA THR A 56 -15.83 -9.39 11.79
C THR A 56 -15.79 -7.88 11.89
N VAL A 57 -14.59 -7.28 12.00
CA VAL A 57 -14.42 -5.82 12.03
C VAL A 57 -14.87 -5.21 10.70
N LEU A 58 -14.43 -5.77 9.57
CA LEU A 58 -14.81 -5.27 8.25
C LEU A 58 -16.31 -5.41 7.98
N GLN A 59 -16.94 -6.49 8.42
CA GLN A 59 -18.39 -6.71 8.29
C GLN A 59 -19.24 -5.73 9.12
N ARG A 60 -18.68 -5.19 10.21
CA ARG A 60 -19.34 -4.09 10.95
C ARG A 60 -19.33 -2.78 10.17
N LEU A 61 -18.30 -2.55 9.35
CA LEU A 61 -18.20 -1.38 8.47
C LEU A 61 -19.04 -1.55 7.21
N ASP A 62 -19.01 -2.74 6.61
CA ASP A 62 -19.77 -3.11 5.43
C ASP A 62 -20.27 -4.56 5.53
N PRO A 63 -21.57 -4.78 5.83
CA PRO A 63 -22.15 -6.12 5.93
C PRO A 63 -22.09 -6.95 4.64
N ALA A 64 -21.82 -6.33 3.48
CA ALA A 64 -21.67 -7.05 2.22
C ALA A 64 -20.32 -7.76 2.09
N VAL A 65 -19.33 -7.47 2.95
CA VAL A 65 -18.02 -8.13 2.93
C VAL A 65 -18.19 -9.63 3.18
N GLU A 66 -17.88 -10.42 2.16
CA GLU A 66 -18.00 -11.88 2.14
C GLU A 66 -16.69 -12.53 2.59
N ASP A 67 -15.54 -12.01 2.12
CA ASP A 67 -14.23 -12.60 2.41
C ASP A 67 -13.07 -11.57 2.30
N ILE A 68 -11.98 -11.85 3.02
CA ILE A 68 -10.69 -11.14 2.90
C ILE A 68 -9.79 -11.96 1.97
N LEU A 69 -9.40 -11.37 0.84
CA LEU A 69 -8.57 -12.01 -0.18
C LEU A 69 -7.07 -11.89 0.11
N ILE A 70 -6.63 -10.75 0.65
CA ILE A 70 -5.26 -10.52 1.10
C ILE A 70 -5.23 -9.34 2.10
N THR A 71 -4.20 -9.28 2.93
CA THR A 71 -3.94 -8.20 3.89
C THR A 71 -2.50 -7.71 3.75
N ALA A 72 -2.29 -6.41 3.92
CA ALA A 72 -0.98 -5.80 4.17
C ALA A 72 -1.00 -5.08 5.52
N ALA A 73 0.04 -5.27 6.31
CA ALA A 73 0.04 -4.86 7.71
C ALA A 73 0.07 -3.34 7.90
N HIS A 74 0.85 -2.65 7.06
CA HIS A 74 1.03 -1.21 7.14
C HIS A 74 1.28 -0.57 5.77
N VAL A 75 0.40 0.39 5.42
CA VAL A 75 0.52 1.25 4.25
C VAL A 75 0.33 2.72 4.62
N THR A 76 0.87 3.62 3.80
CA THR A 76 0.65 5.07 3.87
C THR A 76 0.22 5.60 2.50
N LEU A 77 -0.79 6.47 2.48
CA LEU A 77 -1.40 6.97 1.25
C LEU A 77 -0.93 8.38 0.91
N TYR A 78 -0.86 8.65 -0.38
CA TYR A 78 -0.46 9.92 -0.97
C TYR A 78 -1.40 10.26 -2.12
N ASP A 79 -1.69 11.54 -2.34
CA ASP A 79 -2.32 12.05 -3.56
C ASP A 79 -1.33 12.85 -4.39
N PHE A 80 -1.54 12.82 -5.69
CA PHE A 80 -0.89 13.72 -6.62
C PHE A 80 -1.83 14.88 -6.96
N ASN A 81 -1.44 16.09 -6.58
CA ASN A 81 -2.11 17.30 -7.03
C ASN A 81 -1.64 17.63 -8.45
N ILE A 82 -2.54 17.51 -9.42
CA ILE A 82 -2.26 17.74 -10.84
C ILE A 82 -1.93 19.21 -11.11
N ASP A 83 -2.64 20.15 -10.47
CA ASP A 83 -2.46 21.59 -10.70
C ASP A 83 -1.10 22.08 -10.18
N LEU A 84 -0.64 21.53 -9.06
CA LEU A 84 0.64 21.85 -8.45
C LEU A 84 1.79 20.93 -8.92
N ASN A 85 1.47 19.88 -9.69
CA ASN A 85 2.40 18.83 -10.10
C ASN A 85 3.23 18.31 -8.90
N GLN A 86 2.55 18.03 -7.79
CA GLN A 86 3.19 17.73 -6.50
C GLN A 86 2.46 16.60 -5.78
N TRP A 87 3.25 15.72 -5.16
CA TRP A 87 2.77 14.68 -4.26
C TRP A 87 2.59 15.23 -2.84
N SER A 88 1.48 14.87 -2.21
CA SER A 88 1.20 15.19 -0.81
C SER A 88 0.78 13.93 -0.05
N ARG A 89 1.12 13.86 1.24
CA ARG A 89 0.76 12.73 2.10
C ARG A 89 -0.68 12.91 2.57
N LYS A 90 -1.52 11.89 2.38
CA LYS A 90 -2.86 11.84 2.96
C LYS A 90 -2.80 11.52 4.45
N ASP A 91 -3.82 11.95 5.19
CA ASP A 91 -4.04 11.51 6.58
C ASP A 91 -4.67 10.11 6.65
N VAL A 92 -4.13 9.16 5.86
CA VAL A 92 -4.59 7.77 5.77
C VAL A 92 -3.38 6.85 5.86
N GLU A 93 -3.26 6.17 6.99
CA GLU A 93 -2.15 5.27 7.33
C GLU A 93 -2.67 4.13 8.20
N GLY A 94 -2.40 2.87 7.81
CA GLY A 94 -2.94 1.72 8.53
C GLY A 94 -2.85 0.41 7.78
N SER A 95 -3.77 -0.53 8.05
CA SER A 95 -3.77 -1.85 7.42
C SER A 95 -4.63 -1.86 6.16
N LEU A 96 -4.13 -2.49 5.10
CA LEU A 96 -4.86 -2.65 3.84
C LEU A 96 -5.47 -4.04 3.76
N PHE A 97 -6.72 -4.11 3.33
CA PHE A 97 -7.46 -5.35 3.10
C PHE A 97 -8.03 -5.31 1.68
N VAL A 98 -7.80 -6.36 0.89
CA VAL A 98 -8.56 -6.55 -0.35
C VAL A 98 -9.69 -7.51 -0.04
N VAL A 99 -10.92 -7.10 -0.34
CA VAL A 99 -12.14 -7.81 0.04
C VAL A 99 -12.97 -8.22 -1.16
N LYS A 100 -13.71 -9.31 -1.00
CA LYS A 100 -14.77 -9.75 -1.89
C LYS A 100 -16.11 -9.44 -1.22
N ARG A 101 -17.06 -8.87 -1.97
CA ARG A 101 -18.37 -8.43 -1.47
C ARG A 101 -19.52 -9.14 -2.14
N ASN A 102 -20.57 -9.52 -1.44
CA ASN A 102 -21.75 -10.20 -2.03
C ASN A 102 -22.69 -9.26 -2.82
N SER A 103 -22.41 -7.95 -2.82
CA SER A 103 -23.09 -6.92 -3.62
C SER A 103 -22.10 -6.14 -4.49
N GLN A 104 -22.59 -5.30 -5.40
CA GLN A 104 -21.73 -4.41 -6.18
C GLN A 104 -21.26 -3.20 -5.35
N PRO A 105 -20.05 -2.66 -5.60
CA PRO A 105 -18.94 -3.27 -6.35
C PRO A 105 -18.39 -4.57 -5.71
N ARG A 106 -18.10 -5.59 -6.53
CA ARG A 106 -17.73 -6.96 -6.09
C ARG A 106 -16.37 -7.07 -5.41
N PHE A 107 -15.41 -6.23 -5.79
CA PHE A 107 -14.05 -6.22 -5.22
C PHE A 107 -13.66 -4.80 -4.84
N GLN A 108 -13.19 -4.66 -3.61
CA GLN A 108 -12.69 -3.38 -3.11
C GLN A 108 -11.38 -3.62 -2.35
N PHE A 109 -10.58 -2.57 -2.22
CA PHE A 109 -9.61 -2.54 -1.13
C PHE A 109 -9.99 -1.47 -0.13
N ILE A 110 -9.69 -1.76 1.14
CA ILE A 110 -10.01 -0.93 2.29
C ILE A 110 -8.71 -0.67 3.03
N VAL A 111 -8.42 0.58 3.34
CA VAL A 111 -7.36 0.95 4.28
C VAL A 111 -8.01 1.37 5.57
N MET A 112 -7.92 0.50 6.58
CA MET A 112 -8.39 0.81 7.93
C MET A 112 -7.43 1.79 8.57
N ASN A 113 -7.88 3.03 8.72
CA ASN A 113 -7.06 4.14 9.16
C ASN A 113 -6.77 4.04 10.66
N ARG A 114 -5.52 4.26 11.04
CA ARG A 114 -5.07 4.30 12.44
C ARG A 114 -4.88 5.72 12.97
N ARG A 115 -4.91 6.73 12.09
CA ARG A 115 -4.77 8.15 12.45
C ARG A 115 -6.07 8.77 12.93
N ASN A 116 -7.17 8.39 12.29
CA ASN A 116 -8.53 8.88 12.55
C ASN A 116 -9.54 7.77 12.17
N THR A 117 -10.83 8.08 12.23
CA THR A 117 -11.91 7.12 11.92
C THR A 117 -12.27 7.02 10.43
N ASP A 118 -11.64 7.82 9.58
CA ASP A 118 -11.95 7.92 8.15
C ASP A 118 -11.14 6.89 7.38
N ASN A 119 -11.77 5.75 7.12
CA ASN A 119 -11.20 4.68 6.31
C ASN A 119 -11.28 5.01 4.81
N LEU A 120 -10.28 4.57 4.06
CA LEU A 120 -10.32 4.65 2.59
C LEU A 120 -10.92 3.36 2.02
N VAL A 121 -11.83 3.49 1.06
CA VAL A 121 -12.47 2.38 0.35
C VAL A 121 -12.44 2.67 -1.14
N GLU A 122 -11.87 1.77 -1.93
CA GLU A 122 -11.69 1.94 -3.37
C GLU A 122 -12.21 0.73 -4.15
N ASP A 123 -12.91 0.98 -5.27
CA ASP A 123 -13.43 -0.04 -6.18
C ASP A 123 -12.36 -0.48 -7.20
N LEU A 124 -12.10 -1.78 -7.26
CA LEU A 124 -11.09 -2.35 -8.15
C LEU A 124 -11.58 -2.55 -9.59
N LEU A 125 -12.88 -2.48 -9.88
CA LEU A 125 -13.41 -2.77 -11.22
C LEU A 125 -13.91 -1.53 -11.99
N SER A 126 -13.87 -0.33 -11.39
CA SER A 126 -14.36 0.90 -12.01
C SER A 126 -13.22 1.79 -12.51
N ASP A 127 -12.83 1.61 -13.78
CA ASP A 127 -11.77 2.39 -14.46
C ASP A 127 -10.45 2.44 -13.65
N PHE A 128 -10.16 1.35 -12.93
CA PHE A 128 -9.00 1.20 -12.08
C PHE A 128 -7.78 0.77 -12.90
N GLU A 129 -6.74 1.57 -12.86
CA GLU A 129 -5.41 1.25 -13.42
C GLU A 129 -4.36 1.42 -12.32
N TYR A 130 -3.30 0.62 -12.38
CA TYR A 130 -2.21 0.71 -11.41
C TYR A 130 -0.85 0.44 -12.06
N GLU A 131 0.18 1.02 -11.45
CA GLU A 131 1.59 0.78 -11.78
C GLU A 131 2.34 0.41 -10.50
N LEU A 132 3.28 -0.53 -10.64
CA LEU A 132 4.02 -1.11 -9.52
C LEU A 132 5.51 -0.81 -9.64
N GLN A 133 6.08 -0.16 -8.63
CA GLN A 133 7.52 -0.12 -8.39
C GLN A 133 7.72 -0.29 -6.89
N PRO A 134 7.89 -1.53 -6.41
CA PRO A 134 7.90 -1.78 -4.98
C PRO A 134 9.02 -0.97 -4.29
N PRO A 135 8.78 -0.46 -3.07
CA PRO A 135 7.62 -0.71 -2.21
C PRO A 135 6.38 0.17 -2.52
N TYR A 136 6.32 0.82 -3.68
CA TYR A 136 5.24 1.73 -4.08
C TYR A 136 4.29 1.11 -5.11
N LEU A 137 3.00 1.38 -4.94
CA LEU A 137 1.95 1.11 -5.91
C LEU A 137 1.23 2.43 -6.19
N LEU A 138 1.17 2.83 -7.46
CA LEU A 138 0.36 3.96 -7.89
C LEU A 138 -0.92 3.44 -8.53
N TYR A 139 -2.02 4.12 -8.30
CA TYR A 139 -3.28 3.80 -8.95
C TYR A 139 -4.05 5.06 -9.33
N ARG A 140 -4.90 4.93 -10.34
CA ARG A 140 -5.95 5.89 -10.65
C ARG A 140 -7.30 5.30 -10.28
N ASN A 141 -8.11 6.05 -9.56
CA ASN A 141 -9.46 5.62 -9.16
C ASN A 141 -10.52 6.12 -10.17
N ALA A 142 -11.79 5.75 -9.90
CA ALA A 142 -12.93 6.10 -10.76
C ALA A 142 -13.20 7.63 -10.86
N THR A 143 -12.70 8.42 -9.91
CA THR A 143 -12.76 9.89 -9.92
C THR A 143 -11.59 10.52 -10.68
N GLN A 144 -10.71 9.71 -11.26
CA GLN A 144 -9.50 10.13 -11.99
C GLN A 144 -8.40 10.75 -11.12
N GLU A 145 -8.47 10.54 -9.80
CA GLU A 145 -7.41 10.95 -8.89
C GLU A 145 -6.24 9.96 -8.98
N VAL A 146 -5.03 10.49 -9.06
CA VAL A 146 -3.81 9.68 -9.00
C VAL A 146 -3.35 9.61 -7.55
N ASN A 147 -3.20 8.39 -7.09
CA ASN A 147 -2.87 8.07 -5.71
C ASN A 147 -1.63 7.18 -5.65
N GLY A 148 -0.85 7.34 -4.58
CA GLY A 148 0.31 6.52 -4.27
C GLY A 148 0.10 5.78 -2.95
N ILE A 149 0.47 4.51 -2.92
CA ILE A 149 0.52 3.68 -1.72
C ILE A 149 1.97 3.31 -1.47
N TRP A 150 2.51 3.69 -0.32
CA TRP A 150 3.75 3.11 0.18
C TRP A 150 3.43 1.94 1.11
N PHE A 151 4.11 0.82 0.90
CA PHE A 151 4.00 -0.36 1.75
C PHE A 151 5.22 -0.47 2.65
N TYR A 152 5.00 -0.76 3.93
CA TYR A 152 6.10 -1.06 4.85
C TYR A 152 6.84 -2.33 4.44
N ASN A 153 6.11 -3.36 3.99
CA ASN A 153 6.67 -4.61 3.51
C ASN A 153 6.52 -4.70 1.98
N GLN A 154 7.63 -4.69 1.26
CA GLN A 154 7.66 -4.83 -0.20
C GLN A 154 7.01 -6.13 -0.71
N GLN A 155 7.13 -7.25 0.03
CA GLN A 155 6.52 -8.51 -0.39
C GLN A 155 4.99 -8.44 -0.37
N GLU A 156 4.43 -7.70 0.59
CA GLU A 156 2.98 -7.45 0.64
C GLU A 156 2.54 -6.56 -0.54
N CYS A 157 3.35 -5.57 -0.91
CA CYS A 157 3.11 -4.72 -2.09
C CYS A 157 3.00 -5.55 -3.38
N GLU A 158 3.97 -6.42 -3.61
CA GLU A 158 4.01 -7.31 -4.78
C GLU A 158 2.83 -8.30 -4.77
N ALA A 159 2.48 -8.87 -3.62
CA ALA A 159 1.37 -9.80 -3.50
C ALA A 159 0.00 -9.14 -3.74
N VAL A 160 -0.19 -7.91 -3.23
CA VAL A 160 -1.40 -7.10 -3.47
C VAL A 160 -1.51 -6.74 -4.95
N ALA A 161 -0.44 -6.26 -5.57
CA ALA A 161 -0.43 -5.92 -6.99
C ALA A 161 -0.70 -7.15 -7.88
N SER A 162 -0.14 -8.31 -7.53
CA SER A 162 -0.42 -9.58 -8.22
C SER A 162 -1.89 -9.98 -8.12
N LEU A 163 -2.53 -9.76 -6.95
CA LEU A 163 -3.97 -9.97 -6.81
C LEU A 163 -4.79 -8.99 -7.65
N PHE A 164 -4.43 -7.71 -7.69
CA PHE A 164 -5.11 -6.71 -8.53
C PHE A 164 -5.08 -7.13 -10.00
N GLY A 165 -3.92 -7.49 -10.53
CA GLY A 165 -3.78 -7.98 -11.91
C GLY A 165 -4.64 -9.21 -12.19
N ARG A 166 -4.70 -10.18 -11.27
CA ARG A 166 -5.57 -11.36 -11.42
C ARG A 166 -7.06 -11.00 -11.44
N ILE A 167 -7.51 -10.10 -10.57
CA ILE A 167 -8.90 -9.64 -10.52
C ILE A 167 -9.23 -8.89 -11.83
N LEU A 168 -8.45 -7.88 -12.21
CA LEU A 168 -8.70 -7.09 -13.41
C LEU A 168 -8.74 -7.97 -14.67
N ASN A 169 -7.76 -8.87 -14.83
CA ASN A 169 -7.70 -9.78 -15.98
C ASN A 169 -8.89 -10.75 -16.06
N ALA A 170 -9.39 -11.23 -14.91
CA ALA A 170 -10.52 -12.13 -14.86
C ALA A 170 -11.85 -11.43 -15.23
N TYR A 171 -11.98 -10.14 -14.89
CA TYR A 171 -13.23 -9.38 -15.08
C TYR A 171 -13.22 -8.44 -16.30
N ALA A 172 -12.08 -8.23 -16.96
CA ALA A 172 -11.98 -7.45 -18.21
C ALA A 172 -12.77 -8.04 -19.40
N LYS A 173 -13.12 -9.33 -19.34
CA LYS A 173 -13.79 -10.07 -20.44
C LYS A 173 -15.32 -10.03 -20.39
N VAL A 174 -15.91 -9.34 -19.42
CA VAL A 174 -17.38 -9.18 -19.34
C VAL A 174 -17.76 -7.88 -20.05
N PRO A 175 -18.56 -7.91 -21.13
CA PRO A 175 -19.00 -6.69 -21.79
C PRO A 175 -19.70 -5.78 -20.78
N PRO A 176 -19.35 -4.49 -20.69
CA PRO A 176 -20.05 -3.58 -19.81
C PRO A 176 -21.52 -3.51 -20.25
N LYS A 177 -22.45 -3.70 -19.29
CA LYS A 177 -23.86 -3.32 -19.51
C LYS A 177 -23.87 -1.84 -19.94
N PRO A 178 -24.65 -1.45 -20.97
CA PRO A 178 -24.64 -0.08 -21.46
C PRO A 178 -25.01 0.87 -20.33
N LYS A 179 -24.02 1.62 -19.84
CA LYS A 179 -24.22 2.74 -18.92
C LYS A 179 -24.73 3.91 -19.76
N VAL A 180 -25.89 4.46 -19.39
CA VAL A 180 -26.40 5.72 -19.95
C VAL A 180 -25.30 6.78 -19.83
N PRO A 181 -25.01 7.59 -20.87
CA PRO A 181 -23.91 8.53 -20.80
C PRO A 181 -24.26 9.65 -19.83
N SER A 182 -23.71 9.59 -18.60
CA SER A 182 -23.57 10.79 -17.78
C SER A 182 -22.52 11.66 -18.44
N ILE A 183 -22.94 12.82 -18.95
CA ILE A 183 -22.07 13.85 -19.52
C ILE A 183 -21.10 14.31 -18.42
N LYS A 184 -19.91 13.71 -18.37
CA LYS A 184 -18.77 14.26 -17.64
C LYS A 184 -18.16 15.33 -18.54
N ARG A 185 -18.06 16.56 -18.04
CA ARG A 185 -17.31 17.64 -18.71
C ARG A 185 -15.84 17.20 -18.77
N PHE A 186 -15.39 16.84 -19.96
CA PHE A 186 -13.99 16.48 -20.20
C PHE A 186 -13.13 17.75 -20.20
N SER A 187 -12.26 17.87 -19.21
CA SER A 187 -11.11 18.77 -19.26
C SER A 187 -10.02 18.09 -20.11
N PRO A 188 -9.54 18.68 -21.22
CA PRO A 188 -8.56 18.04 -22.12
C PRO A 188 -7.15 17.88 -21.53
N VAL A 189 -6.95 18.15 -20.24
CA VAL A 189 -5.66 18.02 -19.52
C VAL A 189 -5.43 16.59 -19.00
N LEU A 190 -6.49 15.78 -18.85
CA LEU A 190 -6.42 14.45 -18.21
C LEU A 190 -5.80 13.34 -19.08
N VAL A 191 -5.53 13.59 -20.36
CA VAL A 191 -5.26 12.53 -21.35
C VAL A 191 -3.80 12.05 -21.41
N ASN A 192 -2.85 12.63 -20.67
CA ASN A 192 -1.43 12.25 -20.81
C ASN A 192 -0.61 12.19 -19.51
N LEU A 193 -1.25 12.02 -18.35
CA LEU A 193 -0.52 11.67 -17.12
C LEU A 193 -0.28 10.17 -17.11
N ASN A 194 0.88 9.75 -17.62
CA ASN A 194 1.32 8.37 -17.55
C ASN A 194 1.73 8.03 -16.11
N LEU A 195 1.08 7.03 -15.52
CA LEU A 195 1.38 6.56 -14.16
C LEU A 195 2.88 6.21 -14.00
N PHE A 196 3.55 5.74 -15.05
CA PHE A 196 4.99 5.49 -15.04
C PHE A 196 5.84 6.74 -14.76
N HIS A 197 5.50 7.89 -15.37
CA HIS A 197 6.22 9.14 -15.12
C HIS A 197 5.97 9.66 -13.70
N LEU A 198 4.73 9.54 -13.23
CA LEU A 198 4.36 9.95 -11.87
C LEU A 198 4.99 9.06 -10.80
N LEU A 199 5.16 7.77 -11.09
CA LEU A 199 5.84 6.82 -10.21
C LEU A 199 7.29 7.21 -9.97
N ASN A 200 8.01 7.60 -11.03
CA ASN A 200 9.38 8.09 -10.92
C ASN A 200 9.47 9.37 -10.06
N SER A 201 8.52 10.30 -10.23
CA SER A 201 8.43 11.51 -9.39
C SER A 201 8.15 11.18 -7.92
N PHE A 202 7.26 10.23 -7.67
CA PHE A 202 6.89 9.80 -6.32
C PHE A 202 8.05 9.16 -5.56
N VAL A 203 8.80 8.28 -6.25
CA VAL A 203 9.99 7.64 -5.71
C VAL A 203 11.02 8.69 -5.28
N HIS A 204 11.21 9.73 -6.10
CA HIS A 204 12.13 10.83 -5.78
C HIS A 204 11.70 11.63 -4.53
N LEU A 205 10.40 11.89 -4.34
CA LEU A 205 9.88 12.52 -3.11
C LEU A 205 10.22 11.69 -1.87
N SER A 206 10.00 10.38 -1.95
CA SER A 206 10.27 9.48 -0.82
C SER A 206 11.76 9.53 -0.45
N TYR A 207 12.67 9.36 -1.42
CA TYR A 207 14.11 9.47 -1.16
C TYR A 207 14.52 10.81 -0.54
N SER A 208 13.95 11.93 -0.98
CA SER A 208 14.23 13.25 -0.42
C SER A 208 13.65 13.47 0.99
N SER A 209 12.68 12.66 1.42
CA SER A 209 12.07 12.74 2.75
C SER A 209 12.80 11.86 3.78
N PHE A 210 13.69 10.96 3.33
CA PHE A 210 14.47 10.03 4.15
C PHE A 210 15.98 10.40 4.27
N VAL A 211 16.44 11.47 3.60
CA VAL A 211 17.80 12.07 3.74
C VAL A 211 17.71 13.37 4.51
#